data_AF-A0A7S1Z1V3-F1
#
_entry.id   AF-A0A7S1Z1V3-F1
#
_cell.length_a   1.000
_cell.length_b   1.000
_cell.length_c   1.000
_cell.angle_alpha   90.00
_cell.angle_beta   90.00
_cell.angle_gamma   90.00
#
_symmetry.space_group_name_H-M   'P 1'
#
loop_
_entity.id
_entity.type
_entity.pdbx_description
1 polymer ?
#
loop_
_entity_poly.entity_id
_entity_poly.type
_entity_poly.pdbx_seq_one_letter_code
_entity_poly.pdbx_strand_id
1 'polypeptide(L)'
;KEGAPGGGKLSPTHRARKGRGFGHPTMSNKGPQTPPAASAAGGAGKDQLDIERMISEQLEHTDLRHVADERHRQQQLHIEQREHASDGFFRPPKLHMPRGFGGGGHHQDPRLETQSHAQPQHRHQGHPNRNPVAAALSSIMANANAKQQPKLVSQTPEWKRLSRHAEQIKSSTHLRDLLRDARRCDAMHASHDGVYLDYARQSATLETVDLLLELAERQDLKGKMEAMVRGDKINFTEDRAVLHTALRAKRDQIGSVVVDGVDAVGEVHEVLDQVRTFTDAVRNGAIRGYTGKRLRNIVSVGIGGSYLGPEFLHECLKTEPEGINSALGYSLRFLSNVDPVDVERTCADLDPEETLIVIVSKTFTTAETMLNARTMRQWLWDFMGDDVDVVRKHV
;
A
#
# COMPACT_ATOMS: atom_id res chain seq x y z
N LYS A 1 -1.41 -21.85 -55.46
CA LYS A 1 -1.34 -22.89 -56.52
C LYS A 1 -1.55 -24.21 -55.80
N GLU A 2 -2.58 -25.02 -55.93
CA GLU A 2 -3.75 -25.25 -56.81
C GLU A 2 -4.89 -25.69 -55.84
N GLY A 3 -6.19 -25.82 -56.12
CA GLY A 3 -7.05 -25.80 -57.29
C GLY A 3 -8.52 -25.89 -56.79
N ALA A 4 -9.46 -25.38 -57.58
CA ALA A 4 -10.90 -25.24 -57.32
C ALA A 4 -11.68 -26.57 -57.61
N PRO A 5 -13.02 -26.63 -57.88
CA PRO A 5 -14.13 -25.66 -57.71
C PRO A 5 -15.47 -26.30 -57.21
N GLY A 6 -16.51 -25.48 -57.03
CA GLY A 6 -17.91 -25.94 -56.93
C GLY A 6 -18.90 -24.80 -57.16
N GLY A 7 -19.50 -24.76 -58.36
CA GLY A 7 -20.37 -23.66 -58.81
C GLY A 7 -21.86 -23.84 -58.49
N GLY A 8 -22.60 -22.74 -58.63
CA GLY A 8 -24.07 -22.72 -58.61
C GLY A 8 -24.60 -21.34 -58.98
N LYS A 9 -25.11 -21.20 -60.21
CA LYS A 9 -25.75 -20.00 -60.77
C LYS A 9 -27.10 -19.73 -60.11
N LEU A 10 -27.52 -18.46 -60.06
CA LEU A 10 -28.79 -17.92 -60.60
C LEU A 10 -28.82 -16.38 -60.42
N SER A 11 -29.54 -15.70 -61.31
CA SER A 11 -29.59 -14.23 -61.58
C SER A 11 -31.07 -13.81 -61.70
N PRO A 12 -31.53 -12.59 -62.11
CA PRO A 12 -30.88 -11.27 -62.37
C PRO A 12 -31.75 -10.02 -61.93
N THR A 13 -31.37 -8.82 -62.40
CA THR A 13 -32.17 -7.57 -62.70
C THR A 13 -32.36 -6.49 -61.59
N HIS A 14 -31.73 -5.29 -61.70
CA HIS A 14 -32.12 -4.03 -62.43
C HIS A 14 -33.17 -3.18 -61.68
N ARG A 15 -33.20 -1.83 -61.63
CA ARG A 15 -32.39 -0.70 -62.14
C ARG A 15 -32.97 0.59 -61.49
N ALA A 16 -32.17 1.64 -61.42
CA ALA A 16 -32.45 2.97 -60.87
C ALA A 16 -33.68 3.74 -61.42
N ARG A 17 -34.17 4.73 -60.64
CA ARG A 17 -34.80 5.95 -61.19
C ARG A 17 -34.65 7.19 -60.29
N LYS A 18 -34.58 8.33 -60.98
CA LYS A 18 -34.22 9.70 -60.59
C LYS A 18 -35.33 10.44 -59.82
N GLY A 19 -34.96 11.53 -59.16
CA GLY A 19 -35.83 12.35 -58.29
C GLY A 19 -36.65 13.46 -58.97
N ARG A 20 -37.31 14.29 -58.14
CA ARG A 20 -37.37 15.78 -58.12
C ARG A 20 -38.47 16.30 -57.18
N GLY A 21 -38.23 17.45 -56.53
CA GLY A 21 -39.25 18.36 -55.93
C GLY A 21 -38.89 18.89 -54.54
N PHE A 22 -38.04 19.92 -54.39
CA PHE A 22 -38.33 21.37 -54.21
C PHE A 22 -38.78 21.81 -52.81
N GLY A 23 -38.03 22.74 -52.19
CA GLY A 23 -38.49 23.60 -51.09
C GLY A 23 -37.40 24.05 -50.09
N HIS A 24 -36.80 25.22 -50.33
CA HIS A 24 -35.93 25.97 -49.40
C HIS A 24 -36.76 26.62 -48.25
N PRO A 25 -36.18 26.99 -47.08
CA PRO A 25 -35.33 28.18 -47.00
C PRO A 25 -34.08 28.08 -46.11
N THR A 26 -33.20 29.02 -46.39
CA THR A 26 -31.91 29.39 -45.81
C THR A 26 -31.93 29.73 -44.32
N MET A 27 -30.88 29.36 -43.58
CA MET A 27 -30.24 30.25 -42.58
C MET A 27 -28.77 29.89 -42.33
N SER A 28 -27.91 30.88 -42.62
CA SER A 28 -26.73 31.31 -41.85
C SER A 28 -25.71 30.27 -41.34
N ASN A 29 -24.61 30.22 -42.06
CA ASN A 29 -23.29 29.74 -41.64
C ASN A 29 -22.77 30.48 -40.39
N LYS A 30 -22.55 29.78 -39.28
CA LYS A 30 -21.67 30.19 -38.17
C LYS A 30 -20.94 28.95 -37.65
N GLY A 31 -19.64 28.88 -37.90
CA GLY A 31 -18.77 27.86 -37.31
C GLY A 31 -18.72 27.98 -35.78
N PRO A 32 -18.39 26.89 -35.06
CA PRO A 32 -18.30 26.94 -33.61
C PRO A 32 -17.15 27.87 -33.19
N GLN A 33 -17.52 28.96 -32.53
CA GLN A 33 -16.63 29.86 -31.82
C GLN A 33 -16.03 29.12 -30.62
N THR A 34 -14.71 29.13 -30.52
CA THR A 34 -13.95 28.83 -29.30
C THR A 34 -14.44 29.71 -28.14
N PRO A 35 -14.82 29.13 -26.99
CA PRO A 35 -15.09 29.94 -25.79
C PRO A 35 -13.78 30.48 -25.21
N PRO A 36 -13.79 31.66 -24.59
CA PRO A 36 -12.59 32.29 -24.05
C PRO A 36 -12.07 31.54 -22.82
N ALA A 37 -10.75 31.47 -22.71
CA ALA A 37 -10.04 30.93 -21.56
C ALA A 37 -10.43 31.68 -20.28
N ALA A 38 -11.25 31.05 -19.44
CA ALA A 38 -11.43 31.45 -18.05
C ALA A 38 -10.29 30.86 -17.22
N SER A 39 -9.59 31.72 -16.49
CA SER A 39 -8.44 31.44 -15.66
C SER A 39 -8.73 30.41 -14.56
N ALA A 40 -8.25 29.18 -14.73
CA ALA A 40 -8.15 28.16 -13.69
C ALA A 40 -6.77 28.18 -12.99
N ALA A 41 -6.15 29.37 -12.86
CA ALA A 41 -4.83 29.54 -12.25
C ALA A 41 -4.87 29.82 -10.73
N GLY A 42 -6.06 29.80 -10.11
CA GLY A 42 -6.23 30.24 -8.71
C GLY A 42 -6.17 29.15 -7.64
N GLY A 43 -6.26 27.86 -8.00
CA GLY A 43 -6.32 26.74 -7.05
C GLY A 43 -4.97 26.04 -6.87
N ALA A 44 -4.37 25.56 -7.96
CA ALA A 44 -3.14 24.76 -7.93
C ALA A 44 -1.92 25.49 -7.32
N GLY A 45 -1.85 26.82 -7.47
CA GLY A 45 -0.75 27.60 -6.90
C GLY A 45 -0.80 27.71 -5.37
N LYS A 46 -1.98 27.57 -4.76
CA LYS A 46 -2.18 27.70 -3.31
C LYS A 46 -1.78 26.42 -2.58
N ASP A 47 -2.19 25.26 -3.12
CA ASP A 47 -1.84 23.96 -2.57
C ASP A 47 -0.34 23.65 -2.72
N GLN A 48 0.29 24.09 -3.81
CA GLN A 48 1.73 23.96 -4.01
C GLN A 48 2.53 24.86 -3.06
N LEU A 49 2.09 26.10 -2.83
CA LEU A 49 2.69 27.02 -1.85
C LEU A 49 2.51 26.51 -0.41
N ASP A 50 1.38 25.88 -0.08
CA ASP A 50 1.14 25.33 1.26
C ASP A 50 1.95 24.04 1.52
N ILE A 51 2.20 23.22 0.49
CA ILE A 51 3.12 22.07 0.57
C ILE A 51 4.57 22.53 0.67
N GLU A 52 5.01 23.49 -0.16
CA GLU A 52 6.37 24.07 -0.09
C GLU A 52 6.63 24.70 1.28
N ARG A 53 5.63 25.39 1.84
CA ARG A 53 5.67 25.96 3.19
C ARG A 53 5.67 24.87 4.27
N MET A 54 4.86 23.82 4.16
CA MET A 54 4.90 22.67 5.09
C MET A 54 6.25 21.96 5.07
N ILE A 55 6.85 21.77 3.88
CA ILE A 55 8.17 21.16 3.72
C ILE A 55 9.24 22.04 4.36
N SER A 56 9.21 23.36 4.15
CA SER A 56 10.16 24.27 4.80
C SER A 56 9.97 24.32 6.32
N GLU A 57 8.74 24.54 6.79
CA GLU A 57 8.42 24.67 8.22
C GLU A 57 8.71 23.39 9.03
N GLN A 58 8.49 22.20 8.47
CA GLN A 58 8.71 20.93 9.19
C GLN A 58 10.13 20.37 9.11
N LEU A 59 10.94 20.84 8.15
CA LEU A 59 12.34 20.44 8.04
C LEU A 59 13.29 21.40 8.81
N GLU A 60 12.84 22.57 9.25
CA GLU A 60 13.69 23.60 9.88
C GLU A 60 14.00 23.39 11.38
N HIS A 61 13.31 22.49 12.10
CA HIS A 61 13.47 22.35 13.55
C HIS A 61 14.06 21.01 14.00
N THR A 62 15.38 20.81 13.86
CA THR A 62 16.20 19.91 14.68
C THR A 62 17.67 20.31 14.56
N ASP A 63 18.37 20.55 15.68
CA ASP A 63 19.80 20.89 15.68
C ASP A 63 20.64 19.64 15.37
N LEU A 64 21.09 19.52 14.12
CA LEU A 64 21.83 18.37 13.59
C LEU A 64 23.36 18.51 13.68
N ARG A 65 23.88 19.56 14.34
CA ARG A 65 25.33 19.87 14.38
C ARG A 65 26.20 18.71 14.87
N HIS A 66 25.70 17.89 15.80
CA HIS A 66 26.43 16.70 16.27
C HIS A 66 26.54 15.56 15.26
N VAL A 67 25.60 15.43 14.32
CA VAL A 67 25.65 14.38 13.27
C VAL A 67 26.61 14.79 12.16
N ALA A 68 26.68 16.08 11.85
CA ALA A 68 27.61 16.64 10.86
C ALA A 68 29.08 16.50 11.30
N ASP A 69 29.38 16.78 12.58
CA ASP A 69 30.75 16.67 13.12
C ASP A 69 31.27 15.22 13.10
N GLU A 70 30.44 14.24 13.45
CA GLU A 70 30.83 12.83 13.41
C GLU A 70 30.97 12.32 11.96
N ARG A 71 30.14 12.79 11.03
CA ARG A 71 30.29 12.51 9.59
C ARG A 71 31.61 13.02 9.03
N HIS A 72 31.99 14.26 9.35
CA HIS A 72 33.26 14.83 8.86
C HIS A 72 34.46 14.00 9.36
N ARG A 73 34.38 13.55 10.62
CA ARG A 73 35.40 12.67 11.23
C ARG A 73 35.51 11.32 10.53
N GLN A 74 34.38 10.67 10.23
CA GLN A 74 34.37 9.37 9.55
C GLN A 74 34.78 9.47 8.07
N GLN A 75 34.46 10.57 7.40
CA GLN A 75 34.85 10.82 6.01
C GLN A 75 36.37 11.09 5.90
N GLN A 76 36.95 11.80 6.87
CA GLN A 76 38.41 11.96 6.99
C GLN A 76 39.09 10.59 7.17
N LEU A 77 38.56 9.74 8.06
CA LEU A 77 39.08 8.39 8.31
C LEU A 77 38.99 7.48 7.08
N HIS A 78 37.94 7.62 6.26
CA HIS A 78 37.77 6.83 5.03
C HIS A 78 38.74 7.26 3.93
N ILE A 79 39.06 8.57 3.84
CA ILE A 79 40.07 9.11 2.93
C ILE A 79 41.46 8.62 3.37
N GLU A 80 41.79 8.70 4.66
CA GLU A 80 43.04 8.20 5.23
C GLU A 80 43.21 6.68 5.04
N GLN A 81 42.13 5.90 5.20
CA GLN A 81 42.15 4.45 4.96
C GLN A 81 42.32 4.08 3.48
N ARG A 82 41.80 4.90 2.55
CA ARG A 82 42.02 4.71 1.11
C ARG A 82 43.45 5.03 0.69
N GLU A 83 44.07 6.05 1.28
CA GLU A 83 45.48 6.39 1.03
C GLU A 83 46.43 5.33 1.61
N HIS A 84 46.10 4.74 2.77
CA HIS A 84 46.86 3.63 3.36
C HIS A 84 46.66 2.28 2.64
N ALA A 85 45.52 2.05 1.99
CA ALA A 85 45.26 0.81 1.25
C ALA A 85 45.97 0.72 -0.12
N SER A 86 46.50 1.84 -0.64
CA SER A 86 47.34 1.86 -1.84
C SER A 86 48.74 1.25 -1.63
N ASP A 87 49.21 1.16 -0.38
CA ASP A 87 50.54 0.66 -0.01
C ASP A 87 50.43 -0.50 0.99
N GLY A 88 50.15 -1.72 0.54
CA GLY A 88 50.29 -2.88 1.41
C GLY A 88 49.57 -4.16 1.00
N PHE A 89 50.26 -5.00 0.23
CA PHE A 89 49.93 -6.43 0.12
C PHE A 89 50.04 -7.12 1.49
N PHE A 90 48.97 -7.76 2.00
CA PHE A 90 49.12 -8.77 3.06
C PHE A 90 48.07 -9.88 3.06
N ARG A 91 48.57 -11.10 3.34
CA ARG A 91 47.93 -12.42 3.29
C ARG A 91 46.99 -12.68 4.50
N PRO A 92 46.02 -13.62 4.39
CA PRO A 92 45.11 -13.92 5.49
C PRO A 92 45.75 -14.82 6.57
N PRO A 93 45.44 -14.63 7.87
CA PRO A 93 45.91 -15.53 8.92
C PRO A 93 45.00 -16.75 9.10
N LYS A 94 45.63 -17.85 9.52
CA LYS A 94 45.07 -19.20 9.69
C LYS A 94 44.23 -19.31 10.98
N LEU A 95 43.11 -20.03 10.90
CA LEU A 95 42.34 -20.50 12.06
C LEU A 95 43.18 -21.41 12.98
N HIS A 96 42.99 -21.27 14.29
CA HIS A 96 43.36 -22.26 15.30
C HIS A 96 42.18 -22.48 16.26
N MET A 97 41.78 -23.75 16.40
CA MET A 97 40.90 -24.29 17.43
C MET A 97 41.76 -25.01 18.48
N PRO A 98 41.30 -25.10 19.75
CA PRO A 98 41.62 -26.27 20.56
C PRO A 98 40.37 -26.99 21.11
N ARG A 99 40.41 -28.32 20.99
CA ARG A 99 39.77 -29.34 21.85
C ARG A 99 40.37 -29.22 23.27
N GLY A 100 39.78 -29.55 24.42
CA GLY A 100 38.88 -30.62 24.87
C GLY A 100 39.33 -31.05 26.29
N PHE A 101 38.54 -31.91 26.98
CA PHE A 101 38.67 -32.49 28.34
C PHE A 101 38.06 -31.67 29.50
N GLY A 102 37.28 -32.21 30.45
CA GLY A 102 36.82 -33.59 30.71
C GLY A 102 36.51 -33.78 32.23
N GLY A 103 35.42 -34.49 32.56
CA GLY A 103 35.07 -35.01 33.90
C GLY A 103 34.48 -33.98 34.88
N GLY A 104 33.44 -34.22 35.69
CA GLY A 104 32.76 -35.42 36.17
C GLY A 104 32.39 -35.15 37.65
N GLY A 105 31.19 -35.54 38.12
CA GLY A 105 30.90 -35.57 39.56
C GLY A 105 29.50 -35.15 39.99
N HIS A 106 28.72 -36.14 40.45
CA HIS A 106 27.47 -36.03 41.20
C HIS A 106 27.64 -35.34 42.57
N HIS A 107 26.64 -34.59 43.06
CA HIS A 107 25.78 -34.96 44.20
C HIS A 107 24.92 -33.79 44.76
N GLN A 108 23.64 -34.13 45.00
CA GLN A 108 22.76 -33.81 46.15
C GLN A 108 22.37 -32.36 46.53
N ASP A 109 21.07 -32.06 46.30
CA ASP A 109 20.00 -31.86 47.31
C ASP A 109 20.03 -30.58 48.23
N PRO A 110 18.96 -30.24 48.99
CA PRO A 110 17.77 -29.46 48.56
C PRO A 110 17.44 -28.25 49.49
N ARG A 111 16.21 -27.69 49.35
CA ARG A 111 15.43 -26.82 50.29
C ARG A 111 15.76 -25.31 50.26
N LEU A 112 14.89 -24.33 50.51
CA LEU A 112 13.59 -24.20 51.22
C LEU A 112 12.98 -22.80 50.92
N GLU A 113 11.66 -22.62 51.21
CA GLU A 113 10.98 -21.37 51.67
C GLU A 113 10.64 -20.24 50.65
N THR A 114 9.53 -19.46 50.72
CA THR A 114 8.31 -19.39 51.56
C THR A 114 7.25 -18.42 50.94
N GLN A 115 5.96 -18.74 51.14
CA GLN A 115 4.78 -17.90 51.52
C GLN A 115 4.58 -16.46 50.93
N SER A 116 3.49 -16.18 50.19
CA SER A 116 2.09 -15.84 50.58
C SER A 116 1.88 -14.48 51.25
N HIS A 117 1.06 -13.58 50.68
CA HIS A 117 0.35 -12.50 51.38
C HIS A 117 -0.99 -12.14 50.70
N ALA A 118 -2.04 -12.01 51.52
CA ALA A 118 -3.44 -11.80 51.17
C ALA A 118 -3.88 -10.33 51.36
N GLN A 119 -4.93 -9.91 50.65
CA GLN A 119 -5.59 -8.59 50.77
C GLN A 119 -6.78 -8.64 51.76
N PRO A 120 -7.08 -7.55 52.49
CA PRO A 120 -8.23 -7.50 53.40
C PRO A 120 -9.49 -6.88 52.77
N GLN A 121 -10.65 -7.44 53.15
CA GLN A 121 -12.00 -6.95 52.84
C GLN A 121 -12.51 -6.07 54.00
N HIS A 122 -13.15 -4.94 53.70
CA HIS A 122 -14.02 -4.23 54.64
C HIS A 122 -15.40 -3.93 54.03
N ARG A 123 -16.44 -4.34 54.78
CA ARG A 123 -17.87 -4.10 54.58
C ARG A 123 -18.26 -2.69 55.06
N HIS A 124 -19.07 -1.99 54.28
CA HIS A 124 -20.03 -1.01 54.81
C HIS A 124 -21.40 -1.22 54.16
N GLN A 125 -22.43 -1.46 54.98
CA GLN A 125 -23.84 -1.54 54.59
C GLN A 125 -24.48 -0.15 54.68
N GLY A 126 -25.14 0.27 53.60
CA GLY A 126 -26.07 1.39 53.58
C GLY A 126 -27.21 1.06 52.60
N HIS A 127 -28.44 0.99 53.09
CA HIS A 127 -29.64 0.78 52.28
C HIS A 127 -30.21 2.11 51.78
N PRO A 128 -30.38 2.33 50.47
CA PRO A 128 -31.27 3.37 49.97
C PRO A 128 -32.62 2.79 49.56
N ASN A 129 -33.67 3.42 50.07
CA ASN A 129 -35.07 3.22 49.70
C ASN A 129 -35.27 3.51 48.20
N ARG A 130 -35.50 2.49 47.36
CA ARG A 130 -35.77 2.64 45.92
C ARG A 130 -37.26 2.38 45.63
N ASN A 131 -37.94 3.42 45.17
CA ASN A 131 -39.35 3.39 44.78
C ASN A 131 -39.58 2.34 43.66
N PRO A 132 -40.42 1.30 43.88
CA PRO A 132 -40.55 0.15 42.98
C PRO A 132 -41.11 0.53 41.59
N VAL A 133 -41.88 1.62 41.50
CA VAL A 133 -42.44 2.10 40.22
C VAL A 133 -41.35 2.72 39.33
N ALA A 134 -40.39 3.43 39.92
CA ALA A 134 -39.25 4.01 39.19
C ALA A 134 -38.26 2.94 38.71
N ALA A 135 -38.10 1.85 39.47
CA ALA A 135 -37.30 0.69 39.05
C ALA A 135 -37.97 -0.08 37.89
N ALA A 136 -39.30 -0.21 37.92
CA ALA A 136 -40.06 -0.85 36.84
C ALA A 136 -40.01 -0.04 35.54
N LEU A 137 -40.20 1.28 35.61
CA LEU A 137 -40.09 2.18 34.46
C LEU A 137 -38.66 2.23 33.90
N SER A 138 -37.64 2.24 34.77
CA SER A 138 -36.23 2.16 34.33
C SER A 138 -35.91 0.84 33.64
N SER A 139 -36.52 -0.27 34.07
CA SER A 139 -36.34 -1.59 33.45
C SER A 139 -37.06 -1.69 32.10
N ILE A 140 -38.24 -1.06 31.97
CA ILE A 140 -38.98 -0.97 30.71
C ILE A 140 -38.24 -0.07 29.71
N MET A 141 -37.69 1.07 30.16
CA MET A 141 -36.89 1.96 29.32
C MET A 141 -35.51 1.37 28.98
N ALA A 142 -34.88 0.61 29.88
CA ALA A 142 -33.67 -0.14 29.59
C ALA A 142 -33.91 -1.25 28.53
N ASN A 143 -35.08 -1.91 28.57
CA ASN A 143 -35.47 -2.89 27.56
C ASN A 143 -35.89 -2.25 26.22
N ALA A 144 -36.47 -1.05 26.23
CA ALA A 144 -36.80 -0.32 25.01
C ALA A 144 -35.56 0.25 24.30
N ASN A 145 -34.47 0.49 25.05
CA ASN A 145 -33.21 1.01 24.55
C ASN A 145 -32.10 -0.05 24.42
N ALA A 146 -32.44 -1.33 24.60
CA ALA A 146 -31.64 -2.45 24.13
C ALA A 146 -31.74 -2.54 22.60
N LYS A 147 -31.28 -1.49 21.91
CA LYS A 147 -30.90 -1.56 20.51
C LYS A 147 -29.99 -2.77 20.38
N GLN A 148 -30.48 -3.76 19.65
CA GLN A 148 -29.86 -5.07 19.45
C GLN A 148 -28.35 -4.91 19.31
N GLN A 149 -27.60 -5.32 20.33
CA GLN A 149 -26.17 -5.48 20.13
C GLN A 149 -26.02 -6.46 18.96
N PRO A 150 -25.20 -6.12 17.94
CA PRO A 150 -25.00 -7.01 16.82
C PRO A 150 -24.51 -8.35 17.37
N LYS A 151 -25.29 -9.41 17.11
CA LYS A 151 -24.90 -10.76 17.54
C LYS A 151 -23.53 -11.07 16.93
N LEU A 152 -22.60 -11.51 17.77
CA LEU A 152 -21.29 -11.97 17.29
C LEU A 152 -21.50 -13.07 16.27
N VAL A 153 -20.65 -13.12 15.23
CA VAL A 153 -20.69 -14.18 14.21
C VAL A 153 -20.69 -15.57 14.84
N SER A 154 -19.95 -15.75 15.93
CA SER A 154 -19.84 -16.99 16.70
C SER A 154 -21.15 -17.47 17.35
N GLN A 155 -22.14 -16.59 17.48
CA GLN A 155 -23.44 -16.90 18.08
C GLN A 155 -24.49 -17.32 17.04
N THR A 156 -24.19 -17.20 15.75
CA THR A 156 -25.10 -17.52 14.65
C THR A 156 -25.30 -19.05 14.51
N PRO A 157 -26.48 -19.51 14.06
CA PRO A 157 -26.70 -20.94 13.74
C PRO A 157 -25.71 -21.50 12.71
N GLU A 158 -25.35 -20.69 11.71
CA GLU A 158 -24.43 -21.01 10.63
C GLU A 158 -23.03 -21.28 11.18
N TRP A 159 -22.53 -20.41 12.07
CA TRP A 159 -21.26 -20.65 12.77
C TRP A 159 -21.28 -21.93 13.60
N LYS A 160 -22.37 -22.19 14.33
CA LYS A 160 -22.51 -23.41 15.15
C LYS A 160 -22.55 -24.67 14.28
N ARG A 161 -23.18 -24.62 13.10
CA ARG A 161 -23.15 -25.71 12.11
C ARG A 161 -21.73 -25.95 11.59
N LEU A 162 -21.06 -24.89 11.13
CA LEU A 162 -19.69 -24.97 10.64
C LEU A 162 -18.72 -25.48 11.73
N SER A 163 -18.89 -25.04 12.98
CA SER A 163 -18.06 -25.49 14.11
C SER A 163 -18.22 -26.99 14.37
N ARG A 164 -19.45 -27.52 14.33
CA ARG A 164 -19.67 -28.97 14.48
C ARG A 164 -19.07 -29.75 13.30
N HIS A 165 -19.23 -29.24 12.07
CA HIS A 165 -18.63 -29.84 10.88
C HIS A 165 -17.11 -29.87 10.96
N ALA A 166 -16.50 -28.77 11.41
CA ALA A 166 -15.05 -28.70 11.60
C ALA A 166 -14.53 -29.75 12.59
N GLU A 167 -15.23 -29.99 13.70
CA GLU A 167 -14.87 -31.06 14.64
C GLU A 167 -15.01 -32.46 14.02
N GLN A 168 -16.02 -32.68 13.18
CA GLN A 168 -16.17 -33.94 12.43
C GLN A 168 -15.02 -34.15 11.45
N ILE A 169 -14.68 -33.15 10.64
CA ILE A 169 -13.54 -33.20 9.72
C ILE A 169 -12.25 -33.49 10.51
N LYS A 170 -12.00 -32.75 11.59
CA LYS A 170 -10.79 -32.90 12.41
C LYS A 170 -10.65 -34.29 13.04
N SER A 171 -11.75 -34.90 13.47
CA SER A 171 -11.74 -36.19 14.17
C SER A 171 -11.71 -37.40 13.23
N SER A 172 -12.18 -37.26 11.98
CA SER A 172 -12.45 -38.41 11.10
C SER A 172 -11.77 -38.34 9.74
N THR A 173 -11.14 -37.23 9.37
CA THR A 173 -10.65 -37.00 8.01
C THR A 173 -9.16 -36.69 7.97
N HIS A 174 -8.43 -37.34 7.07
CA HIS A 174 -7.04 -37.02 6.77
C HIS A 174 -6.91 -36.45 5.34
N LEU A 175 -6.10 -35.41 5.14
CA LEU A 175 -5.99 -34.73 3.83
C LEU A 175 -5.57 -35.68 2.70
N ARG A 176 -4.71 -36.67 2.99
CA ARG A 176 -4.33 -37.70 2.00
C ARG A 176 -5.51 -38.50 1.48
N ASP A 177 -6.54 -38.74 2.28
CA ASP A 177 -7.74 -39.45 1.84
C ASP A 177 -8.65 -38.54 1.04
N LEU A 178 -8.78 -37.27 1.43
CA LEU A 178 -9.49 -36.25 0.64
C LEU A 178 -8.87 -36.04 -0.75
N LEU A 179 -7.55 -36.16 -0.88
CA LEU A 179 -6.85 -36.03 -2.16
C LEU A 179 -7.02 -37.25 -3.08
N ARG A 180 -7.55 -38.38 -2.57
CA ARG A 180 -7.91 -39.54 -3.40
C ARG A 180 -9.25 -39.37 -4.11
N ASP A 181 -10.09 -38.46 -3.63
CA ASP A 181 -11.36 -38.12 -4.30
C ASP A 181 -11.10 -37.17 -5.48
N ALA A 182 -10.95 -37.74 -6.67
CA ALA A 182 -10.72 -36.98 -7.89
C ALA A 182 -11.84 -35.96 -8.17
N ARG A 183 -13.10 -36.31 -7.90
CA ARG A 183 -14.24 -35.40 -8.15
C ARG A 183 -14.19 -34.18 -7.24
N ARG A 184 -13.83 -34.38 -5.96
CA ARG A 184 -13.60 -33.28 -5.01
C ARG A 184 -12.44 -32.41 -5.47
N CYS A 185 -11.31 -32.99 -5.85
CA CYS A 185 -10.15 -32.24 -6.33
C CYS A 185 -10.50 -31.40 -7.56
N ASP A 186 -11.21 -31.98 -8.53
CA ASP A 186 -11.68 -31.28 -9.73
C ASP A 186 -12.70 -30.18 -9.40
N ALA A 187 -13.49 -30.32 -8.34
CA ALA A 187 -14.44 -29.29 -7.92
C ALA A 187 -13.86 -28.19 -7.03
N MET A 188 -12.69 -28.40 -6.40
CA MET A 188 -12.04 -27.47 -5.47
C MET A 188 -10.94 -26.65 -6.12
N HIS A 189 -11.28 -26.04 -7.24
CA HIS A 189 -10.45 -25.02 -7.88
C HIS A 189 -11.32 -23.87 -8.39
N ALA A 190 -10.72 -22.71 -8.55
CA ALA A 190 -11.33 -21.58 -9.24
C ALA A 190 -10.30 -20.97 -10.19
N SER A 191 -10.77 -20.46 -11.33
CA SER A 191 -9.93 -19.71 -12.25
C SER A 191 -10.63 -18.45 -12.73
N HIS A 192 -9.87 -17.37 -12.82
CA HIS A 192 -10.36 -16.09 -13.31
C HIS A 192 -9.16 -15.27 -13.80
N ASP A 193 -9.26 -14.68 -14.99
CA ASP A 193 -8.25 -13.77 -15.56
C ASP A 193 -6.80 -14.26 -15.46
N GLY A 194 -6.58 -15.54 -15.79
CA GLY A 194 -5.24 -16.14 -15.76
C GLY A 194 -4.72 -16.53 -14.37
N VAL A 195 -5.47 -16.25 -13.30
CA VAL A 195 -5.17 -16.73 -11.95
C VAL A 195 -5.87 -18.07 -11.73
N TYR A 196 -5.11 -19.06 -11.24
CA TYR A 196 -5.62 -20.39 -10.87
C TYR A 196 -5.45 -20.60 -9.37
N LEU A 197 -6.57 -20.78 -8.65
CA LEU A 197 -6.60 -21.10 -7.23
C LEU A 197 -6.98 -22.57 -7.05
N ASP A 198 -6.01 -23.39 -6.67
CA ASP A 198 -6.23 -24.75 -6.17
C ASP A 198 -6.37 -24.71 -4.64
N TYR A 199 -7.57 -25.00 -4.15
CA TYR A 199 -7.84 -25.09 -2.72
C TYR A 199 -8.21 -26.51 -2.29
N ALA A 200 -7.95 -27.53 -3.12
CA ALA A 200 -8.20 -28.94 -2.81
C ALA A 200 -7.31 -29.48 -1.68
N ARG A 201 -6.18 -28.83 -1.40
CA ARG A 201 -5.26 -29.15 -0.28
C ARG A 201 -5.70 -28.55 1.07
N GLN A 202 -6.91 -28.01 1.16
CA GLN A 202 -7.52 -27.62 2.43
C GLN A 202 -8.16 -28.83 3.13
N SER A 203 -8.18 -28.81 4.46
CA SER A 203 -8.92 -29.78 5.28
C SER A 203 -10.41 -29.47 5.25
N ALA A 204 -11.02 -29.61 4.07
CA ALA A 204 -12.38 -29.21 3.76
C ALA A 204 -13.00 -30.15 2.71
N THR A 205 -14.30 -30.40 2.82
CA THR A 205 -15.13 -31.06 1.79
C THR A 205 -15.93 -30.02 1.01
N LEU A 206 -16.67 -30.43 -0.02
CA LEU A 206 -17.61 -29.53 -0.72
C LEU A 206 -18.66 -28.98 0.25
N GLU A 207 -19.18 -29.81 1.17
CA GLU A 207 -20.06 -29.38 2.25
C GLU A 207 -19.40 -28.32 3.15
N THR A 208 -18.09 -28.43 3.44
CA THR A 208 -17.38 -27.38 4.19
C THR A 208 -17.41 -26.04 3.45
N VAL A 209 -17.22 -26.06 2.13
CA VAL A 209 -17.25 -24.86 1.30
C VAL A 209 -18.66 -24.25 1.30
N ASP A 210 -19.69 -25.06 1.13
CA ASP A 210 -21.09 -24.61 1.20
C ASP A 210 -21.40 -23.95 2.56
N LEU A 211 -20.99 -24.57 3.67
CA LEU A 211 -21.17 -24.01 5.02
C LEU A 211 -20.40 -22.69 5.23
N LEU A 212 -19.22 -22.54 4.63
CA LEU A 212 -18.46 -21.28 4.66
C LEU A 212 -19.15 -20.18 3.85
N LEU A 213 -19.71 -20.51 2.69
CA LEU A 213 -20.48 -19.58 1.85
C LEU A 213 -21.78 -19.15 2.53
N GLU A 214 -22.52 -20.08 3.13
CA GLU A 214 -23.71 -19.75 3.94
C GLU A 214 -23.38 -18.80 5.10
N LEU A 215 -22.22 -19.00 5.77
CA LEU A 215 -21.77 -18.09 6.82
C LEU A 215 -21.42 -16.70 6.25
N ALA A 216 -20.78 -16.64 5.08
CA ALA A 216 -20.46 -15.38 4.41
C ALA A 216 -21.73 -14.61 3.98
N GLU A 217 -22.74 -15.32 3.46
CA GLU A 217 -24.07 -14.76 3.17
C GLU A 217 -24.75 -14.25 4.43
N ARG A 218 -24.71 -15.03 5.52
CA ARG A 218 -25.29 -14.63 6.80
C ARG A 218 -24.69 -13.33 7.35
N GLN A 219 -23.40 -13.12 7.08
CA GLN A 219 -22.65 -11.93 7.48
C GLN A 219 -22.75 -10.78 6.48
N ASP A 220 -23.52 -10.95 5.40
CA ASP A 220 -23.67 -9.99 4.31
C ASP A 220 -22.31 -9.51 3.76
N LEU A 221 -21.41 -10.47 3.50
CA LEU A 221 -20.07 -10.16 2.97
C LEU A 221 -20.18 -9.39 1.65
N LYS A 222 -21.12 -9.78 0.78
CA LYS A 222 -21.36 -9.11 -0.51
C LYS A 222 -21.81 -7.66 -0.32
N GLY A 223 -22.81 -7.40 0.53
CA GLY A 223 -23.26 -6.03 0.81
C GLY A 223 -22.15 -5.16 1.41
N LYS A 224 -21.29 -5.73 2.26
CA LYS A 224 -20.11 -5.03 2.80
C LYS A 224 -19.07 -4.69 1.74
N MET A 225 -18.81 -5.61 0.80
CA MET A 225 -17.93 -5.35 -0.35
C MET A 225 -18.51 -4.26 -1.26
N GLU A 226 -19.82 -4.29 -1.52
CA GLU A 226 -20.52 -3.27 -2.30
C GLU A 226 -20.50 -1.90 -1.61
N ALA A 227 -20.69 -1.86 -0.28
CA ALA A 227 -20.57 -0.65 0.53
C ALA A 227 -19.16 -0.03 0.43
N MET A 228 -18.12 -0.85 0.47
CA MET A 228 -16.73 -0.40 0.26
C MET A 228 -16.55 0.26 -1.11
N VAL A 229 -17.00 -0.41 -2.19
CA VAL A 229 -16.84 0.08 -3.57
C VAL A 229 -17.64 1.35 -3.82
N ARG A 230 -18.82 1.48 -3.21
CA ARG A 230 -19.68 2.66 -3.31
C ARG A 230 -19.12 3.88 -2.57
N GLY A 231 -18.19 3.69 -1.63
CA GLY A 231 -17.58 4.77 -0.85
C GLY A 231 -18.27 5.03 0.49
N ASP A 232 -19.05 4.08 1.00
CA ASP A 232 -19.61 4.18 2.34
C ASP A 232 -18.49 4.27 3.39
N LYS A 233 -18.78 4.96 4.50
CA LYS A 233 -17.85 5.12 5.64
C LYS A 233 -17.77 3.86 6.51
N ILE A 234 -17.25 2.78 5.93
CA ILE A 234 -17.15 1.47 6.58
C ILE A 234 -16.04 1.39 7.64
N ASN A 235 -15.06 2.31 7.60
CA ASN A 235 -14.13 2.51 8.70
C ASN A 235 -14.80 3.41 9.75
N PHE A 236 -15.65 2.79 10.56
CA PHE A 236 -16.51 3.48 11.52
C PHE A 236 -15.78 4.06 12.73
N THR A 237 -14.57 3.58 13.05
CA THR A 237 -13.76 4.12 14.17
C THR A 237 -13.15 5.47 13.84
N GLU A 238 -12.93 5.75 12.56
CA GLU A 238 -12.37 7.03 12.08
C GLU A 238 -13.39 7.86 11.27
N ASP A 239 -14.61 7.34 11.08
CA ASP A 239 -15.64 7.91 10.19
C ASP A 239 -15.14 8.13 8.74
N ARG A 240 -14.56 7.09 8.14
CA ARG A 240 -13.92 7.18 6.81
C ARG A 240 -14.39 6.13 5.81
N ALA A 241 -14.42 6.52 4.54
CA ALA A 241 -14.51 5.61 3.41
C ALA A 241 -13.21 4.83 3.20
N VAL A 242 -13.29 3.65 2.56
CA VAL A 242 -12.14 2.78 2.28
C VAL A 242 -12.01 2.54 0.77
N LEU A 243 -11.45 3.52 0.07
CA LEU A 243 -11.55 3.65 -1.40
C LEU A 243 -10.28 3.35 -2.19
N HIS A 244 -9.42 2.47 -1.69
CA HIS A 244 -8.27 2.00 -2.47
C HIS A 244 -8.68 1.50 -3.88
N THR A 245 -9.86 0.89 -4.03
CA THR A 245 -10.43 0.48 -5.34
C THR A 245 -10.54 1.61 -6.36
N ALA A 246 -10.85 2.84 -5.94
CA ALA A 246 -10.96 4.00 -6.82
C ALA A 246 -9.62 4.36 -7.49
N LEU A 247 -8.48 4.07 -6.84
CA LEU A 247 -7.13 4.36 -7.35
C LEU A 247 -6.79 3.66 -8.68
N ARG A 248 -7.58 2.64 -9.06
CA ARG A 248 -7.42 1.84 -10.29
C ARG A 248 -8.71 1.77 -11.11
N ALA A 249 -9.69 2.62 -10.79
CA ALA A 249 -10.88 2.77 -11.61
C ALA A 249 -10.51 3.37 -12.97
N LYS A 250 -11.20 2.94 -14.03
CA LYS A 250 -10.98 3.44 -15.39
C LYS A 250 -11.46 4.89 -15.49
N ARG A 251 -10.88 5.64 -16.43
CA ARG A 251 -11.22 7.07 -16.64
C ARG A 251 -12.68 7.29 -17.05
N ASP A 252 -13.32 6.32 -17.70
CA ASP A 252 -14.75 6.36 -18.03
C ASP A 252 -15.67 6.19 -16.81
N GLN A 253 -15.10 5.93 -15.63
CA GLN A 253 -15.82 5.84 -14.34
C GLN A 253 -15.72 7.13 -13.51
N ILE A 254 -15.21 8.23 -14.06
CA ILE A 254 -15.27 9.56 -13.41
C ILE A 254 -16.73 9.88 -13.04
N GLY A 255 -16.95 10.36 -11.81
CA GLY A 255 -18.26 10.64 -11.23
C GLY A 255 -18.96 9.42 -10.61
N SER A 256 -18.36 8.23 -10.67
CA SER A 256 -18.99 7.00 -10.14
C SER A 256 -18.89 6.84 -8.62
N VAL A 257 -17.92 7.48 -7.99
CA VAL A 257 -17.69 7.41 -6.54
C VAL A 257 -17.52 8.82 -5.99
N VAL A 258 -18.58 9.33 -5.35
CA VAL A 258 -18.59 10.66 -4.74
C VAL A 258 -18.66 10.52 -3.22
N VAL A 259 -17.66 11.03 -2.50
CA VAL A 259 -17.61 11.02 -1.03
C VAL A 259 -17.45 12.44 -0.54
N ASP A 260 -18.30 12.85 0.40
CA ASP A 260 -18.31 14.20 0.97
C ASP A 260 -18.35 15.31 -0.10
N GLY A 261 -19.02 15.05 -1.22
CA GLY A 261 -19.15 15.98 -2.36
C GLY A 261 -18.01 15.96 -3.36
N VAL A 262 -16.98 15.14 -3.15
CA VAL A 262 -15.78 15.04 -4.00
C VAL A 262 -15.83 13.79 -4.86
N ASP A 263 -15.61 13.93 -6.16
CA ASP A 263 -15.45 12.80 -7.09
C ASP A 263 -14.06 12.18 -6.94
N ALA A 264 -13.99 11.05 -6.23
CA ALA A 264 -12.74 10.38 -5.94
C ALA A 264 -12.05 9.85 -7.19
N VAL A 265 -12.80 9.42 -8.22
CA VAL A 265 -12.19 8.91 -9.46
C VAL A 265 -11.64 10.08 -10.28
N GLY A 266 -12.33 11.21 -10.30
CA GLY A 266 -11.85 12.46 -10.90
C GLY A 266 -10.48 12.88 -10.36
N GLU A 267 -10.37 13.10 -9.04
CA GLU A 267 -9.10 13.52 -8.40
C GLU A 267 -7.97 12.51 -8.62
N VAL A 268 -8.26 11.21 -8.59
CA VAL A 268 -7.27 10.17 -8.90
C VAL A 268 -6.69 10.35 -10.29
N HIS A 269 -7.51 10.56 -11.32
CA HIS A 269 -7.03 10.72 -12.69
C HIS A 269 -6.26 12.03 -12.88
N GLU A 270 -6.63 13.10 -12.17
CA GLU A 270 -5.86 14.35 -12.14
C GLU A 270 -4.45 14.12 -11.58
N VAL A 271 -4.32 13.42 -10.45
CA VAL A 271 -3.01 13.08 -9.87
C VAL A 271 -2.23 12.13 -10.77
N LEU A 272 -2.87 11.13 -11.39
CA LEU A 272 -2.19 10.23 -12.34
C LEU A 272 -1.64 10.98 -13.57
N ASP A 273 -2.36 12.01 -14.05
CA ASP A 273 -1.88 12.86 -15.15
C ASP A 273 -0.68 13.71 -14.72
N GLN A 274 -0.67 14.21 -13.48
CA GLN A 274 0.48 14.90 -12.90
C GLN A 274 1.69 13.96 -12.76
N VAL A 275 1.49 12.77 -12.21
CA VAL A 275 2.55 11.74 -12.08
C VAL A 275 3.12 11.39 -13.45
N ARG A 276 2.28 11.18 -14.47
CA ARG A 276 2.74 10.90 -15.83
C ARG A 276 3.57 12.05 -16.38
N THR A 277 3.06 13.28 -16.29
CA THR A 277 3.75 14.48 -16.78
C THR A 277 5.12 14.64 -16.11
N PHE A 278 5.17 14.51 -14.79
CA PHE A 278 6.41 14.61 -14.02
C PHE A 278 7.41 13.51 -14.39
N THR A 279 6.97 12.25 -14.36
CA THR A 279 7.85 11.11 -14.64
C THR A 279 8.36 11.13 -16.08
N ASP A 280 7.55 11.49 -17.07
CA ASP A 280 7.98 11.66 -18.46
C ASP A 280 9.06 12.76 -18.57
N ALA A 281 8.87 13.89 -17.89
CA ALA A 281 9.82 15.00 -17.91
C ALA A 281 11.16 14.69 -17.20
N VAL A 282 11.14 13.91 -16.11
CA VAL A 282 12.36 13.39 -15.47
C VAL A 282 13.06 12.39 -16.40
N ARG A 283 12.30 11.49 -17.02
CA ARG A 283 12.86 10.42 -17.87
C ARG A 283 13.44 10.94 -19.18
N ASN A 284 12.79 11.92 -19.80
CA ASN A 284 13.28 12.58 -21.01
C ASN A 284 14.33 13.67 -20.72
N GLY A 285 14.52 14.06 -19.45
CA GLY A 285 15.54 15.00 -19.01
C GLY A 285 15.18 16.48 -19.26
N ALA A 286 13.88 16.77 -19.40
CA ALA A 286 13.36 18.14 -19.33
C ALA A 286 13.42 18.67 -17.90
N ILE A 287 13.14 17.82 -16.90
CA ILE A 287 13.44 18.10 -15.49
C ILE A 287 14.87 17.63 -15.20
N ARG A 288 15.64 18.52 -14.57
CA ARG A 288 17.06 18.35 -14.25
C ARG A 288 17.31 18.80 -12.82
N GLY A 289 18.37 18.24 -12.24
CA GLY A 289 18.86 18.65 -10.92
C GLY A 289 19.38 20.08 -10.93
N TYR A 290 19.75 20.55 -9.75
CA TYR A 290 20.23 21.91 -9.49
C TYR A 290 21.37 22.33 -10.43
N THR A 291 22.30 21.42 -10.71
CA THR A 291 23.46 21.67 -11.59
C THR A 291 23.17 21.45 -13.08
N GLY A 292 21.92 21.10 -13.44
CA GLY A 292 21.53 20.78 -14.80
C GLY A 292 21.80 19.33 -15.22
N LYS A 293 22.37 18.48 -14.35
CA LYS A 293 22.50 17.04 -14.59
C LYS A 293 21.14 16.34 -14.59
N ARG A 294 21.09 15.13 -15.17
CA ARG A 294 19.87 14.30 -15.19
C ARG A 294 19.70 13.61 -13.85
N LEU A 295 18.48 13.56 -13.34
CA LEU A 295 18.14 12.82 -12.14
C LEU A 295 17.95 11.34 -12.49
N ARG A 296 18.95 10.52 -12.21
CA ARG A 296 19.01 9.09 -12.55
C ARG A 296 18.92 8.18 -11.34
N ASN A 297 19.28 8.68 -10.17
CA ASN A 297 19.18 7.95 -8.92
C ASN A 297 17.93 8.43 -8.19
N ILE A 298 17.09 7.51 -7.74
CA ILE A 298 15.86 7.82 -7.01
C ILE A 298 15.99 7.20 -5.62
N VAL A 299 15.79 8.00 -4.57
CA VAL A 299 15.70 7.55 -3.19
C VAL A 299 14.27 7.79 -2.69
N SER A 300 13.50 6.71 -2.54
CA SER A 300 12.15 6.76 -1.99
C SER A 300 12.22 6.63 -0.46
N VAL A 301 11.84 7.68 0.26
CA VAL A 301 11.89 7.75 1.72
C VAL A 301 10.50 7.50 2.28
N GLY A 302 10.33 6.42 3.04
CA GLY A 302 9.03 6.06 3.60
C GLY A 302 9.08 4.77 4.40
N ILE A 303 8.14 4.59 5.33
CA ILE A 303 8.05 3.41 6.19
C ILE A 303 6.68 2.74 6.09
N GLY A 304 6.63 1.43 6.36
CA GLY A 304 5.38 0.66 6.38
C GLY A 304 4.66 0.68 5.03
N GLY A 305 3.41 1.12 5.01
CA GLY A 305 2.59 1.19 3.80
C GLY A 305 3.15 2.10 2.70
N SER A 306 3.97 3.10 3.06
CA SER A 306 4.64 3.98 2.10
C SER A 306 5.80 3.32 1.35
N TYR A 307 6.21 2.12 1.74
CA TYR A 307 7.42 1.45 1.25
C TYR A 307 7.15 0.01 0.78
N LEU A 308 6.48 -0.81 1.59
CA LEU A 308 6.38 -2.27 1.37
C LEU A 308 5.73 -2.64 0.03
N GLY A 309 4.64 -1.97 -0.33
CA GLY A 309 3.95 -2.20 -1.61
C GLY A 309 4.79 -1.78 -2.83
N PRO A 310 5.32 -0.55 -2.85
CA PRO A 310 6.25 -0.09 -3.89
C PRO A 310 7.50 -0.98 -4.06
N GLU A 311 8.14 -1.39 -2.96
CA GLU A 311 9.32 -2.27 -3.03
C GLU A 311 8.96 -3.64 -3.59
N PHE A 312 7.88 -4.26 -3.11
CA PHE A 312 7.40 -5.53 -3.65
C PHE A 312 7.21 -5.46 -5.17
N LEU A 313 6.54 -4.42 -5.68
CA LEU A 313 6.32 -4.25 -7.11
C LEU A 313 7.63 -3.99 -7.87
N HIS A 314 8.53 -3.18 -7.32
CA HIS A 314 9.85 -2.93 -7.89
C HIS A 314 10.64 -4.25 -8.04
N GLU A 315 10.71 -5.03 -6.97
CA GLU A 315 11.43 -6.32 -6.94
C GLU A 315 10.83 -7.35 -7.90
N CYS A 316 9.51 -7.40 -8.04
CA CYS A 316 8.85 -8.27 -9.01
C CYS A 316 9.13 -7.85 -10.47
N LEU A 317 9.15 -6.55 -10.77
CA LEU A 317 9.25 -6.06 -12.15
C LEU A 317 10.69 -5.84 -12.61
N LYS A 318 11.67 -5.68 -11.72
CA LYS A 318 13.05 -5.34 -12.10
C LYS A 318 13.75 -6.39 -12.97
N THR A 319 13.26 -7.63 -12.98
CA THR A 319 13.77 -8.72 -13.81
C THR A 319 12.91 -9.01 -15.04
N GLU A 320 11.73 -8.41 -15.15
CA GLU A 320 10.86 -8.57 -16.32
C GLU A 320 11.39 -7.74 -17.49
N PRO A 321 11.28 -8.21 -18.75
CA PRO A 321 11.81 -7.49 -19.91
C PRO A 321 11.33 -6.04 -20.02
N GLU A 322 10.05 -5.74 -19.81
CA GLU A 322 9.57 -4.35 -19.82
C GLU A 322 10.15 -3.54 -18.67
N GLY A 323 10.31 -4.13 -17.48
CA GLY A 323 10.88 -3.48 -16.31
C GLY A 323 12.36 -3.16 -16.49
N ILE A 324 13.15 -4.11 -16.99
CA ILE A 324 14.57 -3.92 -17.33
C ILE A 324 14.71 -2.76 -18.31
N ASN A 325 13.98 -2.80 -19.43
CA ASN A 325 14.05 -1.78 -20.46
C ASN A 325 13.63 -0.39 -19.93
N SER A 326 12.59 -0.34 -19.09
CA SER A 326 12.11 0.91 -18.50
C SER A 326 13.07 1.48 -17.45
N ALA A 327 13.86 0.64 -16.78
CA ALA A 327 14.80 1.06 -15.74
C ALA A 327 16.23 1.35 -16.25
N LEU A 328 16.52 1.13 -17.54
CA LEU A 328 17.88 1.32 -18.09
C LEU A 328 18.44 2.71 -17.80
N GLY A 329 19.57 2.75 -17.09
CA GLY A 329 20.26 3.99 -16.72
C GLY A 329 19.60 4.76 -15.57
N TYR A 330 18.73 4.10 -14.79
CA TYR A 330 18.15 4.59 -13.55
C TYR A 330 18.43 3.63 -12.39
N SER A 331 18.53 4.16 -11.19
CA SER A 331 18.58 3.37 -9.95
C SER A 331 17.46 3.83 -9.01
N LEU A 332 16.84 2.89 -8.31
CA LEU A 332 15.85 3.17 -7.27
C LEU A 332 16.33 2.50 -5.97
N ARG A 333 16.34 3.26 -4.88
CA ARG A 333 16.63 2.78 -3.53
C ARG A 333 15.50 3.20 -2.60
N PHE A 334 15.25 2.38 -1.59
CA PHE A 334 14.27 2.67 -0.56
C PHE A 334 14.98 2.93 0.75
N LEU A 335 14.66 4.06 1.38
CA LEU A 335 15.16 4.43 2.70
C LEU A 335 13.99 4.40 3.68
N SER A 336 13.94 3.34 4.48
CA SER A 336 12.81 3.09 5.39
C SER A 336 13.21 3.07 6.86
N ASN A 337 14.41 2.60 7.17
CA ASN A 337 14.86 2.49 8.54
C ASN A 337 15.40 3.83 9.04
N VAL A 338 15.22 4.10 10.32
CA VAL A 338 15.70 5.33 10.99
C VAL A 338 17.17 5.21 11.40
N ASP A 339 17.72 3.99 11.37
CA ASP A 339 19.13 3.72 11.63
C ASP A 339 20.01 4.49 10.62
N PRO A 340 20.94 5.37 11.08
CA PRO A 340 21.80 6.15 10.19
C PRO A 340 22.65 5.28 9.24
N VAL A 341 22.90 4.01 9.58
CA VAL A 341 23.58 3.06 8.69
C VAL A 341 22.79 2.83 7.40
N ASP A 342 21.46 2.88 7.45
CA ASP A 342 20.61 2.70 6.26
C ASP A 342 20.77 3.88 5.28
N VAL A 343 20.89 5.10 5.81
CA VAL A 343 21.21 6.31 5.03
C VAL A 343 22.59 6.18 4.40
N GLU A 344 23.60 5.79 5.17
CA GLU A 344 24.97 5.64 4.68
C GLU A 344 25.03 4.62 3.54
N ARG A 345 24.42 3.45 3.71
CA ARG A 345 24.32 2.42 2.67
C ARG A 345 23.56 2.91 1.44
N THR A 346 22.47 3.63 1.65
CA THR A 346 21.65 4.17 0.56
C THR A 346 22.43 5.19 -0.27
N CYS A 347 23.28 6.00 0.34
CA CYS A 347 23.97 7.11 -0.34
C CYS A 347 25.42 6.80 -0.76
N ALA A 348 26.01 5.67 -0.36
CA ALA A 348 27.45 5.41 -0.43
C ALA A 348 28.12 5.65 -1.81
N ASP A 349 27.38 5.41 -2.90
CA ASP A 349 27.84 5.47 -4.29
C ASP A 349 26.94 6.34 -5.18
N LEU A 350 26.06 7.17 -4.59
CA LEU A 350 25.19 8.07 -5.34
C LEU A 350 25.89 9.41 -5.62
N ASP A 351 25.76 9.94 -6.84
CA ASP A 351 26.07 11.36 -7.14
C ASP A 351 24.87 12.22 -6.68
N PRO A 352 25.03 13.12 -5.68
CA PRO A 352 23.95 14.01 -5.24
C PRO A 352 23.36 14.87 -6.35
N GLU A 353 24.17 15.29 -7.33
CA GLU A 353 23.71 16.11 -8.45
C GLU A 353 22.79 15.35 -9.42
N GLU A 354 22.83 14.02 -9.40
CA GLU A 354 21.99 13.13 -10.21
C GLU A 354 20.89 12.42 -9.40
N THR A 355 20.67 12.81 -8.14
CA THR A 355 19.76 12.10 -7.21
C THR A 355 18.47 12.86 -6.94
N LEU A 356 17.32 12.23 -7.21
CA LEU A 356 15.98 12.66 -6.81
C LEU A 356 15.56 11.91 -5.54
N ILE A 357 15.11 12.64 -4.54
CA ILE A 357 14.53 12.12 -3.30
C ILE A 357 13.01 12.22 -3.43
N VAL A 358 12.28 11.20 -3.02
CA VAL A 358 10.82 11.20 -3.01
C VAL A 358 10.36 10.86 -1.60
N ILE A 359 9.76 11.84 -0.90
CA ILE A 359 9.28 11.65 0.48
C ILE A 359 7.84 11.16 0.45
N VAL A 360 7.58 9.98 1.01
CA VAL A 360 6.27 9.32 1.01
C VAL A 360 5.77 9.13 2.44
N SER A 361 4.94 10.05 2.92
CA SER A 361 4.26 9.93 4.22
C SER A 361 2.82 10.44 4.14
N LYS A 362 1.86 9.60 4.52
CA LYS A 362 0.43 9.97 4.52
C LYS A 362 0.13 11.14 5.45
N THR A 363 0.77 11.20 6.61
CA THR A 363 0.54 12.27 7.60
C THR A 363 1.57 13.38 7.50
N PHE A 364 2.67 13.15 6.78
CA PHE A 364 3.87 14.00 6.74
C PHE A 364 4.48 14.28 8.11
N THR A 365 4.09 13.52 9.15
CA THR A 365 4.53 13.68 10.53
C THR A 365 5.15 12.42 11.10
N THR A 366 5.29 11.37 10.28
CA THR A 366 5.92 10.10 10.67
C THR A 366 7.37 10.36 11.09
N ALA A 367 7.70 10.07 12.35
CA ALA A 367 8.97 10.47 12.96
C ALA A 367 10.20 9.97 12.17
N GLU A 368 10.20 8.69 11.81
CA GLU A 368 11.27 8.03 11.06
C GLU A 368 11.42 8.64 9.66
N THR A 369 10.31 8.80 8.93
CA THR A 369 10.31 9.37 7.58
C THR A 369 10.79 10.82 7.59
N MET A 370 10.34 11.63 8.56
CA MET A 370 10.74 13.04 8.65
C MET A 370 12.19 13.22 9.10
N LEU A 371 12.70 12.32 9.96
CA LEU A 371 14.12 12.31 10.29
C LEU A 371 14.95 11.99 9.05
N ASN A 372 14.60 10.92 8.31
CA ASN A 372 15.29 10.57 7.08
C ASN A 372 15.20 11.65 6.02
N ALA A 373 14.04 12.32 5.86
CA ALA A 373 13.89 13.45 4.96
C ALA A 373 14.85 14.61 5.31
N ARG A 374 14.96 14.98 6.60
CA ARG A 374 15.93 15.99 7.06
C ARG A 374 17.36 15.55 6.81
N THR A 375 17.69 14.29 7.08
CA THR A 375 19.03 13.74 6.84
C THR A 375 19.40 13.73 5.35
N MET A 376 18.45 13.39 4.47
CA MET A 376 18.66 13.42 3.01
C MET A 376 18.80 14.85 2.49
N ARG A 377 18.04 15.81 3.02
CA ARG A 377 18.23 17.23 2.73
C ARG A 377 19.64 17.70 3.13
N GLN A 378 20.05 17.39 4.36
CA GLN A 378 21.38 17.74 4.84
C GLN A 378 22.46 17.09 3.96
N TRP A 379 22.26 15.84 3.54
CA TRP A 379 23.16 15.17 2.61
C TRP A 379 23.25 15.88 1.24
N LEU A 380 22.18 16.47 0.71
CA LEU A 380 22.31 17.31 -0.51
C LEU A 380 23.13 18.58 -0.24
N TRP A 381 22.86 19.26 0.88
CA TRP A 381 23.52 20.52 1.24
C TRP A 381 25.01 20.35 1.56
N ASP A 382 25.39 19.24 2.20
CA ASP A 382 26.79 18.91 2.48
C ASP A 382 27.63 18.86 1.19
N PHE A 383 27.02 18.54 0.04
CA PHE A 383 27.69 18.40 -1.25
C PHE A 383 27.50 19.60 -2.20
N MET A 384 26.30 20.21 -2.21
CA MET A 384 25.93 21.25 -3.20
C MET A 384 25.71 22.64 -2.60
N GLY A 385 25.85 22.80 -1.28
CA GLY A 385 25.55 24.05 -0.56
C GLY A 385 24.08 24.17 -0.15
N ASP A 386 23.77 25.13 0.71
CA ASP A 386 22.47 25.31 1.37
C ASP A 386 21.47 26.19 0.59
N ASP A 387 21.61 26.25 -0.75
CA ASP A 387 20.66 26.96 -1.60
C ASP A 387 19.28 26.29 -1.56
N VAL A 388 18.21 27.09 -1.46
CA VAL A 388 16.83 26.61 -1.50
C VAL A 388 16.52 25.87 -2.81
N ASP A 389 17.18 26.24 -3.90
CA ASP A 389 17.02 25.62 -5.21
C ASP A 389 17.62 24.22 -5.29
N VAL A 390 18.56 23.86 -4.40
CA VAL A 390 19.03 22.47 -4.27
C VAL A 390 17.87 21.58 -3.84
N VAL A 391 17.14 21.97 -2.79
CA VAL A 391 16.01 21.18 -2.28
C VAL A 391 14.88 21.15 -3.29
N ARG A 392 14.49 22.32 -3.83
CA ARG A 392 13.39 22.45 -4.79
C ARG A 392 13.57 21.60 -6.05
N LYS A 393 14.81 21.32 -6.46
CA LYS A 393 15.11 20.54 -7.68
C LYS A 393 15.29 19.05 -7.42
N HIS A 394 15.49 18.64 -6.17
CA HIS A 394 15.90 17.28 -5.81
C HIS A 394 14.97 16.55 -4.84
N VAL A 395 13.92 17.19 -4.30
CA VAL A 395 13.02 16.59 -3.27
C VAL A 395 11.55 16.73 -3.66
#